data_AF-A0A177S7F7-F1
#
_entry.id   AF-A0A177S7F7-F1
#
_cell.length_a   1.000
_cell.length_b   1.000
_cell.length_c   1.000
_cell.angle_alpha   90.00
_cell.angle_beta   90.00
_cell.angle_gamma   90.00
#
_symmetry.space_group_name_H-M   'P 1'
#
loop_
_entity.id
_entity.type
_entity.pdbx_description
1 polymer ?
#
loop_
_entity_poly.entity_id
_entity_poly.type
_entity_poly.pdbx_seq_one_letter_code
_entity_poly.pdbx_strand_id
1 'polypeptide(L)'
;MVVSESIVYFVILIPLLVFAIVLSKGKGASLLAGYNTLSESKKQDYDEVALCQFMGKIMYGICFSILLIAGSELFGYHSLFTLGVMLLFFLIVFAVVYSNTSDRFKKKR
;
A
#
# COMPACT_ATOMS: atom_id res chain seq x y z
N MET A 1 21.69 22.64 -12.31
CA MET A 1 21.46 21.35 -11.63
C MET A 1 19.95 21.21 -11.53
N VAL A 2 19.34 20.55 -12.52
CA VAL A 2 17.90 20.29 -12.48
C VAL A 2 17.71 19.24 -11.39
N VAL A 3 17.05 19.60 -10.31
CA VAL A 3 16.52 18.60 -9.38
C VAL A 3 15.52 17.80 -10.21
N SER A 4 15.86 16.57 -10.61
CA SER A 4 14.95 15.73 -11.38
C SER A 4 13.69 15.46 -10.56
N GLU A 5 12.52 15.44 -11.20
CA GLU A 5 11.25 15.18 -10.53
C GLU A 5 11.30 13.83 -9.80
N SER A 6 12.16 12.93 -10.29
CA SER A 6 12.55 11.65 -9.71
C SER A 6 12.89 11.69 -8.22
N ILE A 7 13.53 12.75 -7.73
CA ILE A 7 13.93 12.87 -6.31
C ILE A 7 12.71 12.86 -5.40
N VAL A 8 11.60 13.46 -5.83
CA VAL A 8 10.34 13.52 -5.07
C VAL A 8 9.82 12.10 -4.83
N TYR A 9 9.87 11.23 -5.84
CA TYR A 9 9.43 9.85 -5.69
C TYR A 9 10.27 9.07 -4.67
N PHE A 10 11.59 9.27 -4.64
CA PHE A 10 12.45 8.59 -3.66
C PHE A 10 12.19 9.05 -2.22
N VAL A 11 11.93 10.36 -2.01
CA VAL A 11 11.56 10.89 -0.69
C VAL A 11 10.25 10.29 -0.18
N ILE A 12 9.27 10.07 -1.08
CA ILE A 12 7.99 9.42 -0.74
C ILE A 12 8.16 7.91 -0.52
N LEU A 13 9.02 7.26 -1.29
CA LEU A 13 9.17 5.81 -1.29
C LEU A 13 9.76 5.27 0.02
N ILE A 14 10.71 5.99 0.64
CA ILE A 14 11.33 5.58 1.90
C ILE A 14 10.31 5.38 3.04
N PRO A 15 9.48 6.38 3.42
CA PRO A 15 8.49 6.20 4.48
C PRO A 15 7.42 5.17 4.11
N LEU A 16 7.02 5.07 2.84
CA LEU A 16 6.07 4.03 2.39
C LEU A 16 6.65 2.62 2.54
N LEU A 17 7.92 2.41 2.24
CA LEU A 17 8.60 1.12 2.46
C LEU A 17 8.70 0.80 3.95
N VAL A 18 9.05 1.77 4.79
CA VAL A 18 9.07 1.58 6.26
C VAL A 18 7.68 1.17 6.73
N PHE A 19 6.63 1.85 6.26
CA PHE A 19 5.26 1.52 6.60
C PHE A 19 4.85 0.12 6.10
N ALA A 20 5.22 -0.25 4.88
CA ALA A 20 4.99 -1.59 4.34
C ALA A 20 5.64 -2.68 5.21
N ILE A 21 6.87 -2.45 5.68
CA ILE A 21 7.59 -3.38 6.57
C ILE A 21 6.88 -3.51 7.91
N VAL A 22 6.43 -2.40 8.51
CA VAL A 22 5.70 -2.41 9.79
C VAL A 22 4.39 -3.19 9.66
N LEU A 23 3.61 -2.91 8.62
CA LEU A 23 2.35 -3.62 8.30
C LEU A 23 2.58 -5.11 8.05
N SER A 24 3.63 -5.47 7.32
CA SER A 24 3.97 -6.87 7.02
C SER A 24 4.34 -7.69 8.25
N LYS A 25 4.72 -7.04 9.36
CA LYS A 25 4.92 -7.67 10.68
C LYS A 25 3.64 -7.80 11.49
N GLY A 26 2.48 -7.50 10.90
CA GLY A 26 1.19 -7.51 11.60
C GLY A 26 0.98 -6.32 12.54
N LYS A 27 1.71 -5.22 12.34
CA LYS A 27 1.68 -4.03 13.22
C LYS A 27 1.23 -2.79 12.46
N GLY A 28 0.83 -1.75 13.19
CA GLY A 28 0.50 -0.45 12.58
C GLY A 28 -0.95 -0.31 12.11
N ALA A 29 -1.86 -1.15 12.60
CA ALA A 29 -3.28 -1.09 12.28
C ALA A 29 -3.91 0.27 12.64
N SER A 30 -3.39 0.97 13.64
CA SER A 30 -3.81 2.33 14.02
C SER A 30 -3.64 3.36 12.89
N LEU A 31 -2.74 3.11 11.93
CA LEU A 31 -2.54 3.96 10.75
C LEU A 31 -3.51 3.61 9.61
N LEU A 32 -4.25 2.51 9.71
CA LEU A 32 -5.28 2.15 8.75
C LEU A 32 -6.58 2.86 9.13
N ALA A 33 -6.88 3.98 8.48
CA ALA A 33 -8.02 4.84 8.84
C ALA A 33 -9.36 4.07 8.94
N GLY A 34 -9.62 3.13 8.02
CA GLY A 34 -10.82 2.29 8.05
C GLY A 34 -10.92 1.37 9.28
N TYR A 35 -9.79 0.93 9.84
CA TYR A 35 -9.75 0.15 11.08
C TYR A 35 -9.75 1.07 12.32
N ASN A 36 -8.98 2.15 12.28
CA ASN A 36 -8.81 3.08 13.40
C ASN A 36 -10.12 3.81 13.77
N THR A 37 -11.03 3.98 12.81
CA THR A 37 -12.36 4.59 13.01
C THR A 37 -13.42 3.64 13.55
N LEU A 38 -13.15 2.33 13.62
CA LEU A 38 -14.04 1.37 14.27
C LEU A 38 -14.06 1.60 15.79
N SER A 39 -15.20 1.30 16.43
CA SER A 39 -15.26 1.21 17.90
C SER A 39 -14.40 0.05 18.41
N GLU A 40 -13.91 0.14 19.64
CA GLU A 40 -13.09 -0.92 20.25
C GLU A 40 -13.78 -2.29 20.24
N SER A 41 -15.11 -2.33 20.45
CA SER A 41 -15.91 -3.55 20.33
C SER A 41 -15.88 -4.16 18.93
N LYS A 42 -15.88 -3.32 17.88
CA LYS A 42 -15.84 -3.78 16.49
C LYS A 42 -14.44 -4.21 16.06
N LYS A 43 -13.38 -3.55 16.57
CA LYS A 43 -11.99 -3.96 16.33
C LYS A 43 -11.73 -5.40 16.78
N GLN A 44 -12.33 -5.82 17.90
CA GLN A 44 -12.19 -7.19 18.42
C GLN A 44 -12.65 -8.28 17.44
N ASP A 45 -13.61 -7.97 16.58
CA ASP A 45 -14.13 -8.89 15.55
C ASP A 45 -13.15 -9.11 14.39
N TYR A 46 -12.12 -8.27 14.25
CA TYR A 46 -11.15 -8.34 13.15
C TYR A 46 -9.87 -9.09 13.53
N ASP A 47 -9.33 -9.82 12.56
CA ASP A 47 -7.95 -10.31 12.56
C ASP A 47 -7.03 -9.17 12.11
N GLU A 48 -6.59 -8.39 13.10
CA GLU A 48 -5.71 -7.24 12.91
C GLU A 48 -4.38 -7.61 12.22
N VAL A 49 -3.83 -8.79 12.55
CA VAL A 49 -2.56 -9.26 12.01
C VAL A 49 -2.70 -9.57 10.52
N ALA A 50 -3.75 -10.32 10.14
CA ALA A 50 -4.00 -10.65 8.75
C ALA A 50 -4.32 -9.40 7.92
N LEU A 51 -5.09 -8.45 8.47
CA LEU A 51 -5.39 -7.17 7.82
C LEU A 51 -4.11 -6.36 7.58
N CYS A 52 -3.26 -6.21 8.60
CA CYS A 52 -1.98 -5.51 8.48
C CYS A 52 -1.07 -6.18 7.44
N GLN A 53 -0.91 -7.50 7.49
CA GLN A 53 -0.08 -8.23 6.54
C GLN A 53 -0.57 -8.10 5.10
N PHE A 54 -1.89 -8.09 4.88
CA PHE A 54 -2.46 -7.82 3.57
C PHE A 54 -2.15 -6.39 3.11
N MET A 55 -2.41 -5.39 3.96
CA MET A 55 -2.11 -3.99 3.62
C MET A 55 -0.61 -3.75 3.39
N GLY A 56 0.27 -4.48 4.07
CA GLY A 56 1.71 -4.48 3.82
C GLY A 56 2.07 -4.95 2.41
N LYS A 57 1.45 -6.03 1.92
CA LYS A 57 1.62 -6.52 0.53
C LYS A 57 1.13 -5.49 -0.49
N ILE A 58 -0.01 -4.86 -0.24
CA ILE A 58 -0.53 -3.77 -1.08
C ILE A 58 0.46 -2.60 -1.10
N MET A 59 1.00 -2.21 0.06
CA MET A 59 1.96 -1.11 0.17
C MET A 59 3.27 -1.39 -0.57
N TYR A 60 3.78 -2.64 -0.54
CA TYR A 60 4.92 -3.03 -1.37
C TYR A 60 4.62 -2.89 -2.86
N GLY A 61 3.44 -3.29 -3.31
CA GLY A 61 3.02 -3.10 -4.70
C GLY A 61 2.93 -1.62 -5.10
N ILE A 62 2.44 -0.76 -4.20
CA ILE A 62 2.42 0.69 -4.40
C ILE A 62 3.84 1.24 -4.50
N CYS A 63 4.74 0.84 -3.60
CA CYS A 63 6.16 1.24 -3.66
C CYS A 63 6.81 0.82 -4.99
N PHE A 64 6.55 -0.40 -5.46
CA PHE A 64 7.04 -0.87 -6.74
C PHE A 64 6.47 -0.07 -7.92
N SER A 65 5.19 0.30 -7.86
CA SER A 65 4.55 1.16 -8.88
C SER A 65 5.21 2.54 -8.95
N ILE A 66 5.50 3.15 -7.80
CA ILE A 66 6.24 4.42 -7.70
C ILE A 66 7.66 4.27 -8.25
N LEU A 67 8.33 3.15 -7.97
CA LEU A 67 9.67 2.87 -8.50
C LEU A 67 9.67 2.75 -10.04
N LEU A 68 8.63 2.17 -10.64
CA LEU A 68 8.46 2.14 -12.10
C LEU A 68 8.26 3.56 -12.67
N ILE A 69 7.46 4.40 -12.00
CA ILE A 69 7.25 5.79 -12.40
C ILE A 69 8.55 6.59 -12.30
N ALA A 70 9.29 6.49 -11.19
CA ALA A 70 10.59 7.15 -11.05
C ALA A 70 11.61 6.64 -12.07
N GLY A 71 11.65 5.33 -12.31
CA GLY A 71 12.50 4.72 -13.32
C GLY A 71 12.18 5.18 -14.75
N SER A 72 10.92 5.48 -15.04
CA SER A 72 10.51 5.97 -16.37
C SER A 72 11.21 7.27 -16.76
N GLU A 73 11.42 8.18 -15.80
CA GLU A 73 12.13 9.45 -16.01
C GLU A 73 13.64 9.23 -16.10
N LEU A 74 14.19 8.40 -15.21
CA LEU A 74 15.63 8.09 -15.18
C LEU A 74 16.12 7.40 -16.46
N PHE A 75 15.30 6.53 -17.04
CA PHE A 75 15.66 5.75 -18.24
C PHE A 75 15.01 6.27 -19.53
N GLY A 76 14.14 7.28 -19.45
CA GLY A 76 13.42 7.83 -20.61
C GLY A 76 12.37 6.89 -21.22
N TYR A 77 11.90 5.89 -20.47
CA TYR A 77 10.97 4.87 -20.95
C TYR A 77 9.52 5.16 -20.54
N HIS A 78 8.74 5.76 -21.44
CA HIS A 78 7.31 6.06 -21.20
C HIS A 78 6.46 4.82 -20.90
N SER A 79 6.87 3.64 -21.38
CA SER A 79 6.21 2.37 -21.06
C SER A 79 6.27 2.04 -19.56
N LEU A 80 7.37 2.37 -18.86
CA LEU A 80 7.49 2.17 -17.41
C LEU A 80 6.51 3.06 -16.64
N PHE A 81 6.31 4.31 -17.10
CA PHE A 81 5.34 5.23 -16.51
C PHE A 81 3.93 4.65 -16.61
N THR A 82 3.54 4.23 -17.81
CA THR A 82 2.23 3.65 -18.09
C THR A 82 2.00 2.39 -17.24
N LEU A 83 2.99 1.51 -17.18
CA LEU A 83 2.92 0.29 -16.37
C LEU A 83 2.79 0.59 -14.88
N GLY A 84 3.56 1.55 -14.37
CA GLY A 84 3.51 1.97 -12.97
C GLY A 84 2.15 2.53 -12.58
N VAL A 85 1.56 3.41 -13.41
CA VAL A 85 0.22 3.97 -13.17
C VAL A 85 -0.87 2.89 -13.24
N MET A 86 -0.81 2.01 -14.25
CA MET A 86 -1.76 0.90 -14.39
C MET A 86 -1.72 -0.05 -13.20
N LEU A 87 -0.51 -0.42 -12.75
CA LEU A 87 -0.33 -1.27 -11.58
C LEU A 87 -0.83 -0.59 -10.30
N LEU A 88 -0.54 0.69 -10.11
CA LEU A 88 -1.02 1.47 -8.97
C LEU A 88 -2.54 1.46 -8.89
N PHE A 89 -3.22 1.78 -9.99
CA PHE A 89 -4.68 1.80 -10.05
C PHE A 89 -5.27 0.41 -9.78
N PHE A 90 -4.71 -0.63 -10.41
CA PHE A 90 -5.11 -2.01 -10.19
C PHE A 90 -5.00 -2.40 -8.71
N LEU A 91 -3.89 -2.10 -8.04
CA LEU A 91 -3.67 -2.45 -6.64
C LEU A 91 -4.64 -1.73 -5.70
N ILE A 92 -4.96 -0.46 -5.96
CA ILE A 92 -5.94 0.29 -5.16
C ILE A 92 -7.33 -0.36 -5.30
N VAL A 93 -7.79 -0.60 -6.53
CA VAL A 93 -9.08 -1.24 -6.79
C VAL A 93 -9.12 -2.64 -6.17
N PHE A 94 -8.07 -3.43 -6.37
CA PHE A 94 -7.95 -4.76 -5.79
C PHE A 94 -8.01 -4.71 -4.26
N ALA A 95 -7.26 -3.80 -3.61
CA ALA A 95 -7.25 -3.67 -2.16
C ALA A 95 -8.64 -3.33 -1.60
N VAL A 96 -9.33 -2.38 -2.23
CA VAL A 96 -10.69 -1.99 -1.84
C VAL A 96 -11.66 -3.16 -2.02
N VAL A 97 -11.71 -3.77 -3.20
CA VAL A 97 -12.64 -4.88 -3.48
C VAL A 97 -12.35 -6.06 -2.56
N TYR A 98 -11.09 -6.48 -2.46
CA TYR A 98 -10.71 -7.65 -1.67
C TYR A 98 -11.00 -7.46 -0.18
N SER A 99 -10.71 -6.28 0.37
CA SER A 99 -10.88 -6.03 1.82
C SER A 99 -12.33 -5.89 2.24
N ASN A 100 -13.22 -5.48 1.32
CA ASN A 100 -14.64 -5.29 1.58
C ASN A 100 -15.50 -6.51 1.21
N THR A 101 -14.92 -7.54 0.61
CA THR A 101 -15.67 -8.74 0.18
C THR A 101 -15.53 -9.86 1.20
N SER A 102 -16.62 -10.59 1.45
CA SER A 102 -16.64 -11.88 2.19
C SER A 102 -16.02 -11.87 3.59
N ASP A 103 -16.24 -10.80 4.39
CA ASP A 103 -15.78 -10.72 5.79
C ASP A 103 -14.32 -11.17 5.98
N ARG A 104 -13.47 -10.89 4.98
CA ARG A 104 -12.14 -11.49 4.78
C ARG A 104 -11.22 -11.43 5.99
N PHE A 105 -11.30 -10.33 6.73
CA PHE A 105 -10.47 -10.05 7.89
C PHE A 105 -11.24 -10.12 9.20
N LYS A 106 -12.46 -10.67 9.22
CA LYS A 106 -13.12 -11.00 10.47
C LYS A 106 -12.58 -12.32 11.01
N LYS A 107 -12.43 -12.40 12.33
CA LYS A 107 -12.10 -13.66 13.01
C LYS A 107 -13.23 -14.65 12.77
N LYS A 108 -12.90 -15.86 12.32
CA LYS A 108 -13.86 -16.96 12.31
C LYS A 108 -14.07 -17.40 13.77
N ARG A 109 -15.33 -17.44 14.20
CA ARG A 109 -15.73 -18.06 15.47
C ARG A 109 -15.56 -19.58 15.40
#